data_AF-A0A559N7A8-F1
#
_entry.id   AF-A0A559N7A8-F1
#
_cell.length_a   1.000
_cell.length_b   1.000
_cell.length_c   1.000
_cell.angle_alpha   90.00
_cell.angle_beta   90.00
_cell.angle_gamma   90.00
#
_symmetry.space_group_name_H-M   'P 1'
#
loop_
_entity.id
_entity.type
_entity.pdbx_description
1 polymer ?
#
loop_
_entity_poly.entity_id
_entity_poly.type
_entity_poly.pdbx_seq_one_letter_code
_entity_poly.pdbx_strand_id
1 'polypeptide(L)'
;MKMNKQLGKSILVSYLLGAPIGILTIMATILIPVLYMGKGLSSMSVVFGSGFETIGLVVAFLIALWIGAKLAFLNIKNGKSLISTSIKYSTLVNLMIWIIFCLIVGRSTGNYYFLFTLPAITAFFVSTTITTFTIGLLISYLIKKINNL
;
A
#
# COMPACT_ATOMS: atom_id res chain seq x y z
N MET A 1 23.27 -7.50 17.63
CA MET A 1 21.97 -7.51 18.35
C MET A 1 21.20 -6.17 18.27
N LYS A 2 21.83 -5.01 18.52
CA LYS A 2 21.18 -3.67 18.50
C LYS A 2 20.51 -3.30 17.17
N MET A 3 21.17 -3.63 16.05
CA MET A 3 20.67 -3.37 14.69
C MET A 3 19.35 -4.09 14.37
N ASN A 4 19.20 -5.34 14.82
CA ASN A 4 18.00 -6.12 14.55
C ASN A 4 16.79 -5.55 15.33
N LYS A 5 17.04 -5.03 16.54
CA LYS A 5 16.03 -4.36 17.37
C LYS A 5 15.55 -3.04 16.75
N GLN A 6 16.45 -2.25 16.18
CA GLN A 6 16.12 -1.00 15.47
C GLN A 6 15.33 -1.24 14.18
N LEU A 7 15.74 -2.25 13.41
CA LEU A 7 15.00 -2.66 12.20
C LEU A 7 13.58 -3.13 12.56
N GLY A 8 13.44 -3.97 13.60
CA GLY A 8 12.14 -4.45 14.08
C GLY A 8 11.18 -3.30 14.46
N LYS A 9 11.67 -2.30 15.19
CA LYS A 9 10.87 -1.10 15.52
C LYS A 9 10.42 -0.33 14.28
N SER A 10 11.29 -0.22 13.28
CA SER A 10 11.00 0.49 12.02
C SER A 10 9.90 -0.21 11.23
N ILE A 11 9.94 -1.54 11.17
CA ILE A 11 8.90 -2.37 10.55
C ILE A 11 7.57 -2.22 11.31
N LEU A 12 7.61 -2.24 12.65
CA LEU A 12 6.43 -2.10 13.47
C LEU A 12 5.73 -0.76 13.24
N VAL A 13 6.48 0.35 13.17
CA VAL A 13 5.93 1.69 12.84
C VAL A 13 5.26 1.70 11.47
N SER A 14 5.91 1.10 10.47
CA SER A 14 5.35 0.98 9.12
C SER A 14 4.02 0.22 9.12
N TYR A 15 3.93 -0.88 9.87
CA TYR A 15 2.67 -1.61 10.02
C TYR A 15 1.61 -0.84 10.79
N LEU A 16 1.98 -0.20 11.90
CA LEU A 16 1.03 0.48 12.78
C LEU A 16 0.35 1.67 12.09
N LEU A 17 1.06 2.33 11.17
CA LEU A 17 0.50 3.41 10.35
C LEU A 17 -0.09 2.91 9.03
N GLY A 18 0.65 2.05 8.31
CA GLY A 18 0.27 1.61 6.98
C GLY A 18 -0.90 0.63 6.96
N ALA A 19 -0.90 -0.38 7.85
CA ALA A 19 -1.90 -1.45 7.83
C ALA A 19 -3.34 -0.95 8.07
N PRO A 20 -3.63 -0.09 9.08
CA PRO A 20 -4.98 0.44 9.28
C PRO A 20 -5.47 1.24 8.08
N ILE A 21 -4.60 2.05 7.49
CA ILE A 21 -4.95 2.88 6.31
C ILE A 21 -5.25 1.98 5.11
N GLY A 22 -4.44 0.94 4.87
CA GLY A 22 -4.68 -0.01 3.79
C GLY A 22 -5.97 -0.80 3.99
N ILE A 23 -6.24 -1.29 5.20
CA ILE A 23 -7.48 -2.01 5.51
C ILE A 23 -8.70 -1.10 5.32
N LEU A 24 -8.65 0.13 5.83
CA LEU A 24 -9.73 1.12 5.63
C LEU A 24 -9.96 1.43 4.15
N THR A 25 -8.88 1.53 3.37
CA THR A 25 -8.96 1.77 1.93
C THR A 25 -9.64 0.60 1.22
N ILE A 26 -9.26 -0.64 1.55
CA ILE A 26 -9.88 -1.86 0.99
C ILE A 26 -11.37 -1.92 1.38
N MET A 27 -11.70 -1.66 2.65
CA MET A 27 -13.09 -1.59 3.10
C MET A 27 -13.88 -0.52 2.35
N ALA A 28 -13.30 0.67 2.15
CA ALA A 28 -13.94 1.75 1.40
C ALA A 28 -14.17 1.37 -0.07
N THR A 29 -13.21 0.70 -0.72
CA THR A 29 -13.37 0.24 -2.11
C THR A 29 -14.48 -0.80 -2.26
N ILE A 30 -14.77 -1.56 -1.20
CA ILE A 30 -15.90 -2.49 -1.16
C ILE A 30 -17.21 -1.75 -0.86
N LEU A 31 -17.22 -0.83 0.12
CA LEU A 31 -18.43 -0.15 0.59
C LEU A 31 -18.98 0.90 -0.39
N ILE A 32 -18.10 1.66 -1.07
CA ILE A 32 -18.51 2.79 -1.91
C ILE A 32 -19.42 2.33 -3.06
N PRO A 33 -19.08 1.30 -3.85
CA PRO A 33 -19.97 0.79 -4.90
C PRO A 33 -21.29 0.25 -4.34
N VAL A 34 -21.26 -0.41 -3.17
CA VAL A 34 -22.45 -0.95 -2.49
C VAL A 34 -23.44 0.17 -2.13
N LEU A 35 -22.93 1.27 -1.58
CA LEU A 35 -23.72 2.44 -1.18
C LEU A 35 -24.27 3.21 -2.39
N TYR A 36 -23.48 3.38 -3.45
CA TYR A 36 -23.86 4.19 -4.61
C TYR A 36 -24.67 3.44 -5.68
N MET A 37 -24.48 2.12 -5.86
CA MET A 37 -25.21 1.36 -6.88
C MET A 37 -26.52 0.73 -6.37
N GLY A 38 -26.83 0.83 -5.07
CA GLY A 38 -28.10 0.34 -4.49
C GLY A 38 -28.30 -1.18 -4.55
N LYS A 39 -27.29 -1.93 -5.02
CA LYS A 39 -27.35 -3.39 -5.22
C LYS A 39 -26.64 -4.14 -4.10
N GLY A 40 -27.05 -3.92 -2.85
CA GLY A 40 -26.34 -4.42 -1.66
C GLY A 40 -26.11 -5.94 -1.64
N LEU A 41 -27.09 -6.74 -2.07
CA LEU A 41 -27.00 -8.20 -2.01
C LEU A 41 -26.14 -8.80 -3.15
N SER A 42 -26.26 -8.28 -4.38
CA SER A 42 -25.49 -8.79 -5.53
C SER A 42 -24.05 -8.27 -5.55
N SER A 43 -23.78 -7.12 -4.93
CA SER A 43 -22.41 -6.64 -4.71
C SER A 43 -21.72 -7.44 -3.59
N MET A 44 -22.45 -7.87 -2.56
CA MET A 44 -21.93 -8.82 -1.56
C MET A 44 -21.57 -10.18 -2.17
N SER A 45 -22.36 -10.74 -3.10
CA SER A 45 -21.99 -12.01 -3.75
C SER A 45 -20.72 -11.89 -4.61
N VAL A 46 -20.48 -10.73 -5.22
CA VAL A 46 -19.22 -10.45 -5.93
C VAL A 46 -18.06 -10.38 -4.94
N VAL A 47 -18.22 -9.71 -3.80
CA VAL A 47 -17.21 -9.61 -2.73
C VAL A 47 -16.87 -10.97 -2.10
N PHE A 48 -17.87 -11.84 -1.90
CA PHE A 48 -17.65 -13.21 -1.44
C PHE A 48 -17.01 -14.09 -2.53
N GLY A 49 -17.32 -13.85 -3.81
CA GLY A 49 -16.67 -14.52 -4.94
C GLY A 49 -15.22 -14.08 -5.19
N SER A 50 -14.90 -12.81 -4.92
CA SER A 50 -13.57 -12.20 -5.05
C SER A 50 -12.77 -12.18 -3.72
N GLY A 51 -13.21 -12.93 -2.71
CA GLY A 51 -12.58 -12.95 -1.38
C GLY A 51 -11.10 -13.33 -1.42
N PHE A 52 -10.74 -14.29 -2.28
CA PHE A 52 -9.35 -14.70 -2.49
C PHE A 52 -8.45 -13.59 -3.05
N GLU A 53 -8.98 -12.80 -3.99
CA GLU A 53 -8.25 -11.70 -4.62
C GLU A 53 -8.01 -10.56 -3.62
N THR A 54 -9.01 -10.30 -2.77
CA THR A 54 -8.93 -9.32 -1.69
C THR A 54 -7.90 -9.73 -0.64
N ILE A 55 -7.89 -11.01 -0.23
CA ILE A 55 -6.87 -11.56 0.68
C ILE A 55 -5.48 -11.43 0.04
N GLY A 56 -5.34 -11.74 -1.25
CA GLY A 56 -4.09 -11.57 -1.99
C GLY A 56 -3.57 -10.13 -1.94
N LEU A 57 -4.45 -9.14 -2.13
CA LEU A 57 -4.10 -7.72 -2.06
C LEU A 57 -3.68 -7.30 -0.63
N VAL A 58 -4.34 -7.81 0.42
CA VAL A 58 -3.97 -7.54 1.82
C VAL A 58 -2.59 -8.12 2.14
N VAL A 59 -2.34 -9.38 1.79
CA VAL A 59 -1.05 -10.05 2.03
C VAL A 59 0.07 -9.32 1.28
N ALA A 60 -0.18 -8.97 0.02
CA ALA A 60 0.71 -8.16 -0.79
C ALA A 60 1.06 -6.82 -0.14
N PHE A 61 0.05 -6.12 0.38
CA PHE A 61 0.24 -4.85 1.04
C PHE A 61 1.09 -4.98 2.31
N LEU A 62 0.86 -6.00 3.14
CA LEU A 62 1.68 -6.25 4.33
C LEU A 62 3.15 -6.53 3.96
N ILE A 63 3.38 -7.37 2.93
CA ILE A 63 4.73 -7.61 2.41
C ILE A 63 5.36 -6.30 1.91
N ALA A 64 4.58 -5.44 1.27
CA ALA A 64 5.04 -4.14 0.79
C ALA A 64 5.47 -3.21 1.93
N LEU A 65 4.68 -3.12 3.00
CA LEU A 65 5.03 -2.33 4.18
C LEU A 65 6.31 -2.85 4.85
N TRP A 66 6.53 -4.15 4.86
CA TRP A 66 7.75 -4.76 5.40
C TRP A 66 8.98 -4.38 4.59
N ILE A 67 8.95 -4.62 3.27
CA ILE A 67 10.07 -4.34 2.38
C ILE A 67 10.34 -2.84 2.34
N GLY A 68 9.29 -2.02 2.25
CA GLY A 68 9.37 -0.57 2.30
C GLY A 68 10.05 -0.09 3.58
N ALA A 69 9.67 -0.60 4.75
CA ALA A 69 10.27 -0.21 6.03
C ALA A 69 11.77 -0.56 6.10
N LYS A 70 12.15 -1.73 5.60
CA LYS A 70 13.56 -2.15 5.54
C LYS A 70 14.37 -1.22 4.64
N LEU A 71 13.83 -0.85 3.48
CA LEU A 71 14.46 0.09 2.56
C LEU A 71 14.56 1.50 3.19
N ALA A 72 13.52 1.95 3.88
CA ALA A 72 13.51 3.25 4.53
C ALA A 72 14.56 3.33 5.65
N PHE A 73 14.62 2.31 6.50
CA PHE A 73 15.63 2.20 7.56
C PHE A 73 17.06 2.24 7.00
N LEU A 74 17.34 1.47 5.96
CA LEU A 74 18.67 1.45 5.33
C LEU A 74 19.05 2.81 4.71
N ASN A 75 18.10 3.46 4.03
CA ASN A 75 18.35 4.77 3.42
C ASN A 75 18.62 5.86 4.47
N ILE A 76 17.83 5.88 5.56
CA ILE A 76 18.03 6.83 6.67
C ILE A 76 19.38 6.57 7.35
N LYS A 77 19.70 5.30 7.63
CA LYS A 77 20.99 4.92 8.23
C LYS A 77 22.19 5.31 7.36
N ASN A 78 22.02 5.27 6.04
CA ASN A 78 23.05 5.70 5.08
C ASN A 78 23.06 7.23 4.84
N GLY A 79 22.38 8.02 5.69
CA GLY A 79 22.39 9.48 5.63
C GLY A 79 21.58 10.09 4.50
N LYS A 80 20.69 9.34 3.84
CA LYS A 80 19.85 9.90 2.77
C LYS A 80 18.76 10.81 3.35
N SER A 81 18.32 11.77 2.53
CA SER A 81 17.26 12.70 2.93
C SER A 81 15.94 11.97 3.22
N LEU A 82 15.18 12.51 4.17
CA LEU A 82 13.85 12.00 4.55
C LEU A 82 12.89 11.99 3.34
N ILE A 83 12.96 13.03 2.50
CA ILE A 83 12.12 13.15 1.31
C ILE A 83 12.46 12.06 0.30
N SER A 84 13.74 11.83 0.00
CA SER A 84 14.15 10.76 -0.92
C SER A 84 13.75 9.38 -0.40
N THR A 85 13.87 9.19 0.92
CA THR A 85 13.46 7.95 1.59
C THR A 85 11.94 7.75 1.48
N SER A 86 11.16 8.79 1.74
CA SER A 86 9.70 8.79 1.63
C SER A 86 9.22 8.46 0.21
N ILE A 87 9.84 9.07 -0.80
CA ILE A 87 9.53 8.80 -2.22
C ILE A 87 9.76 7.33 -2.50
N LYS A 88 10.95 6.79 -2.19
CA LYS A 88 11.27 5.39 -2.49
C LYS A 88 10.38 4.41 -1.73
N TYR A 89 10.07 4.70 -0.47
CA TYR A 89 9.12 3.92 0.32
C TYR A 89 7.75 3.88 -0.38
N SER A 90 7.21 5.05 -0.70
CA SER A 90 5.85 5.20 -1.24
C SER A 90 5.74 4.63 -2.65
N THR A 91 6.75 4.85 -3.50
CA THR A 91 6.81 4.24 -4.83
C THR A 91 6.84 2.73 -4.73
N LEU A 92 7.69 2.14 -3.86
CA LEU A 92 7.77 0.69 -3.72
C LEU A 92 6.45 0.09 -3.24
N VAL A 93 5.87 0.68 -2.19
CA VAL A 93 4.60 0.19 -1.62
C VAL A 93 3.48 0.27 -2.65
N ASN A 94 3.27 1.42 -3.29
CA ASN A 94 2.21 1.56 -4.29
C ASN A 94 2.47 0.69 -5.51
N LEU A 95 3.72 0.58 -5.98
CA LEU A 95 4.04 -0.21 -7.18
C LEU A 95 3.71 -1.69 -6.98
N MET A 96 4.00 -2.26 -5.81
CA MET A 96 3.63 -3.64 -5.53
C MET A 96 2.11 -3.86 -5.45
N ILE A 97 1.38 -2.93 -4.80
CA ILE A 97 -0.09 -3.01 -4.72
C ILE A 97 -0.69 -2.93 -6.13
N TRP A 98 -0.24 -1.98 -6.94
CA TRP A 98 -0.78 -1.76 -8.28
C TRP A 98 -0.45 -2.88 -9.25
N ILE A 99 0.74 -3.49 -9.17
CA ILE A 99 1.05 -4.71 -9.95
C ILE A 99 0.06 -5.82 -9.62
N ILE A 100 -0.20 -6.06 -8.34
CA ILE A 100 -1.07 -7.16 -7.91
C ILE A 100 -2.53 -6.86 -8.23
N PHE A 101 -2.96 -5.61 -8.07
CA PHE A 101 -4.26 -5.14 -8.52
C PHE A 101 -4.46 -5.35 -10.03
N CYS A 102 -3.48 -4.95 -10.85
CA CYS A 102 -3.55 -5.15 -12.30
C CYS A 102 -3.57 -6.63 -12.69
N LEU A 103 -2.85 -7.50 -11.97
CA LEU A 103 -2.90 -8.95 -12.18
C LEU A 103 -4.27 -9.55 -11.85
N ILE A 104 -4.89 -9.10 -10.75
CA ILE A 104 -6.24 -9.51 -10.35
C ILE A 104 -7.26 -9.08 -11.41
N VAL A 105 -7.28 -7.79 -11.77
CA VAL A 105 -8.21 -7.24 -12.76
C VAL A 105 -8.00 -7.89 -14.13
N GLY A 106 -6.74 -8.04 -14.56
CA GLY A 106 -6.41 -8.66 -15.84
C GLY A 106 -6.85 -10.12 -15.96
N ARG A 107 -6.88 -10.85 -14.85
CA ARG A 107 -7.41 -12.23 -14.80
C ARG A 107 -8.95 -12.26 -14.80
N SER A 108 -9.60 -11.24 -14.26
CA SER A 108 -11.06 -11.17 -14.09
C SER A 108 -11.79 -10.68 -15.36
N THR A 109 -11.24 -9.70 -16.08
CA THR A 109 -11.98 -8.94 -17.12
C THR A 109 -11.61 -9.28 -18.56
N GLY A 110 -11.53 -10.56 -18.93
CA GLY A 110 -11.16 -11.06 -20.28
C GLY A 110 -11.17 -10.02 -21.42
N ASN A 111 -9.99 -9.70 -21.97
CA ASN A 111 -9.72 -8.79 -23.09
C ASN A 111 -10.14 -7.30 -22.98
N TYR A 112 -10.83 -6.84 -21.93
CA TYR A 112 -11.16 -5.41 -21.73
C TYR A 112 -10.02 -4.59 -21.09
N TYR A 113 -8.76 -4.93 -21.40
CA TYR A 113 -7.57 -4.41 -20.73
C TYR A 113 -7.43 -2.88 -20.73
N PHE A 114 -7.96 -2.18 -21.74
CA PHE A 114 -7.71 -0.75 -21.93
C PHE A 114 -8.55 0.17 -21.02
N LEU A 115 -9.81 -0.20 -20.73
CA LEU A 115 -10.72 0.64 -19.94
C LEU A 115 -10.34 0.69 -18.45
N PHE A 116 -9.68 -0.33 -17.93
CA PHE A 116 -9.28 -0.40 -16.52
C PHE A 116 -7.82 0.00 -16.27
N THR A 117 -6.94 -0.06 -17.28
CA THR A 117 -5.51 0.28 -17.13
C THR A 117 -5.27 1.78 -17.01
N LEU A 118 -5.99 2.62 -17.76
CA LEU A 118 -5.78 4.07 -17.73
C LEU A 118 -6.18 4.70 -16.38
N PRO A 119 -7.33 4.35 -15.77
CA PRO A 119 -7.66 4.76 -14.40
C PRO A 119 -6.68 4.20 -13.36
N ALA A 120 -6.18 2.98 -13.54
CA ALA A 120 -5.20 2.38 -12.63
C ALA A 120 -3.86 3.12 -12.62
N ILE A 121 -3.34 3.48 -13.80
CA ILE A 121 -2.08 4.22 -13.93
C ILE A 121 -2.22 5.63 -13.32
N THR A 122 -3.30 6.34 -13.61
CA THR A 122 -3.54 7.68 -13.03
C THR A 122 -3.65 7.61 -11.51
N ALA A 123 -4.40 6.64 -10.98
CA ALA A 123 -4.52 6.42 -9.55
C ALA A 123 -3.18 5.99 -8.90
N PHE A 124 -2.31 5.26 -9.59
CA PHE A 124 -0.94 4.97 -9.13
C PHE A 124 -0.12 6.25 -8.93
N PHE A 125 -0.10 7.16 -9.90
CA PHE A 125 0.65 8.40 -9.76
C PHE A 125 0.08 9.30 -8.67
N VAL A 126 -1.23 9.45 -8.61
CA VAL A 126 -1.91 10.25 -7.59
C VAL A 126 -1.67 9.68 -6.18
N SER A 127 -1.91 8.38 -5.97
CA SER A 127 -1.69 7.72 -4.68
C SER A 127 -0.23 7.76 -4.27
N THR A 128 0.71 7.53 -5.18
CA THR A 128 2.16 7.61 -4.89
C THR A 128 2.56 9.02 -4.47
N THR A 129 2.03 10.05 -5.13
CA THR A 129 2.35 11.45 -4.79
C THR A 129 1.78 11.82 -3.43
N ILE A 130 0.50 11.53 -3.19
CA ILE A 130 -0.17 11.83 -1.92
C ILE A 130 0.48 11.08 -0.76
N THR A 131 0.72 9.77 -0.91
CA THR A 131 1.33 8.95 0.15
C THR A 131 2.76 9.38 0.45
N THR A 132 3.53 9.82 -0.56
CA THR A 132 4.88 10.37 -0.37
C THR A 132 4.89 11.59 0.55
N PHE A 133 3.96 12.54 0.36
CA PHE A 133 3.94 13.75 1.18
C PHE A 133 3.18 13.62 2.50
N THR A 134 2.52 12.48 2.72
CA THR A 134 1.76 12.20 3.95
C THR A 134 2.41 11.05 4.73
N ILE A 135 1.99 9.82 4.45
CA ILE A 135 2.32 8.62 5.21
C ILE A 135 3.81 8.25 5.07
N GLY A 136 4.36 8.30 3.86
CA GLY A 136 5.76 7.98 3.61
C GLY A 136 6.72 8.91 4.36
N LEU A 137 6.38 10.19 4.45
CA LEU A 137 7.19 11.18 5.15
C LEU A 137 7.07 11.01 6.67
N LEU A 138 5.85 10.76 7.16
CA LEU A 138 5.58 10.46 8.56
C LEU A 138 6.33 9.21 9.03
N ILE A 139 6.26 8.12 8.26
CA ILE A 139 6.98 6.86 8.54
C ILE A 139 8.49 7.11 8.53
N SER A 140 9.01 7.79 7.51
CA SER A 140 10.45 8.10 7.43
C SER A 140 10.93 8.94 8.63
N TYR A 141 10.15 9.95 9.02
CA TYR A 141 10.44 10.78 10.19
C TYR A 141 10.43 9.96 11.49
N LEU A 142 9.42 9.12 11.70
CA LEU A 142 9.31 8.28 12.89
C LEU A 142 10.41 7.22 12.97
N ILE A 143 10.78 6.60 11.84
CA ILE A 143 11.91 5.66 11.77
C ILE A 143 13.21 6.36 12.18
N LYS A 144 13.44 7.59 11.71
CA LYS A 144 14.62 8.37 12.11
C LYS A 144 14.61 8.66 13.62
N LYS A 145 13.48 9.19 14.12
CA LYS A 145 13.29 9.56 15.53
C LYS A 145 13.44 8.38 16.49
N ILE A 146 12.81 7.24 16.21
CA ILE A 146 12.80 6.07 17.12
C ILE A 146 14.16 5.38 17.19
N ASN A 147 14.95 5.50 16.13
CA ASN A 147 16.28 4.89 16.06
C ASN A 147 17.42 5.84 16.43
N ASN A 148 17.13 7.12 16.70
CA ASN A 148 18.12 8.18 16.88
C ASN A 148 19.15 8.22 15.73
N LEU A 149 18.65 8.13 14.49
CA LEU A 149 19.44 8.23 13.26
C LEU A 149 19.44 9.66 12.68
#